data_AF-A0A536AGW2-F1
#
_entry.id   AF-A0A536AGW2-F1
#
_cell.length_a   1.000
_cell.length_b   1.000
_cell.length_c   1.000
_cell.angle_alpha   90.00
_cell.angle_beta   90.00
_cell.angle_gamma   90.00
#
_symmetry.space_group_name_H-M   'P 1'
#
loop_
_entity.id
_entity.type
_entity.pdbx_description
1 polymer ?
#
loop_
_entity_poly.entity_id
_entity_poly.type
_entity_poly.pdbx_seq_one_letter_code
_entity_poly.pdbx_strand_id
1 'polypeptide(L)' 'MLVRSLDELTAADTADAGGKGANLGELRRAAFPVPDGFVITT' A
#
# COMPACT_ATOMS: atom_id res chain seq x y z
N MET A 1 4.08 11.24 5.36
CA MET A 1 5.19 10.49 6.01
C MET A 1 5.94 9.80 4.89
N LEU A 2 7.28 9.91 4.81
CA LEU A 2 8.04 9.45 3.63
C LEU A 2 7.96 7.94 3.38
N VAL A 3 7.68 7.13 4.40
CA VAL A 3 7.54 5.68 4.31
C VAL A 3 6.24 5.26 4.97
N ARG A 4 5.45 4.38 4.33
CA ARG A 4 4.21 3.78 4.90
C ARG A 4 4.20 2.27 4.72
N SER A 5 3.69 1.53 5.70
CA SER A 5 3.49 0.07 5.60
C SER A 5 2.39 -0.24 4.58
N LEU A 6 2.50 -1.38 3.88
CA LEU A 6 1.41 -1.84 3.02
C LEU A 6 0.09 -2.07 3.79
N ASP A 7 0.14 -2.38 5.09
CA ASP A 7 -1.06 -2.58 5.93
C ASP A 7 -1.84 -1.28 6.18
N GLU A 8 -1.19 -0.13 5.96
CA GLU A 8 -1.77 1.20 6.16
C GLU A 8 -2.36 1.79 4.88
N LEU A 9 -2.20 1.11 3.73
CA LEU A 9 -2.63 1.59 2.42
C LEU A 9 -3.99 1.03 2.00
N THR A 10 -4.69 1.83 1.22
CA THR A 10 -5.98 1.54 0.60
C THR A 10 -5.97 2.04 -0.85
N ALA A 11 -7.01 1.72 -1.60
CA ALA A 11 -7.23 2.24 -2.96
C ALA A 11 -7.23 3.78 -3.01
N ALA A 12 -7.62 4.45 -1.91
CA ALA A 12 -7.65 5.91 -1.82
C ALA A 12 -6.26 6.55 -1.79
N ASP A 13 -5.21 5.80 -1.43
CA ASP A 13 -3.85 6.32 -1.27
C ASP A 13 -3.06 6.38 -2.60
N THR A 14 -3.75 6.32 -3.75
CA THR A 14 -3.10 6.31 -5.08
C THR A 14 -2.27 7.58 -5.33
N ALA A 15 -2.69 8.73 -4.79
CA ALA A 15 -1.96 10.00 -4.95
C ALA A 15 -0.60 9.99 -4.23
N ASP A 16 -0.49 9.28 -3.10
CA ASP A 16 0.72 9.26 -2.26
C ASP A 16 1.59 8.03 -2.54
N ALA A 17 0.98 6.87 -2.79
CA ALA A 17 1.65 5.56 -2.90
C ALA A 17 1.69 5.01 -4.34
N GLY A 18 1.07 5.72 -5.29
CA GLY A 18 0.85 5.25 -6.66
C GLY A 18 -0.11 4.06 -6.73
N GLY A 19 -0.53 3.72 -7.96
CA GLY A 19 -1.51 2.64 -8.18
C GLY A 19 -1.03 1.26 -7.71
N LYS A 20 0.28 1.00 -7.75
CA LYS A 20 0.86 -0.27 -7.27
C LYS A 20 0.83 -0.37 -5.75
N GLY A 21 1.22 0.69 -5.05
CA GLY A 21 1.21 0.72 -3.57
C GLY A 21 -0.21 0.58 -3.03
N ALA A 22 -1.14 1.34 -3.60
CA ALA A 22 -2.56 1.28 -3.26
C ALA A 22 -3.15 -0.13 -3.48
N ASN A 23 -2.93 -0.76 -4.64
CA ASN A 23 -3.43 -2.10 -4.92
C ASN A 23 -2.81 -3.18 -4.01
N LEU A 24 -1.51 -3.09 -3.70
CA LEU A 24 -0.87 -4.04 -2.78
C LEU A 24 -1.43 -3.92 -1.36
N GLY A 25 -1.77 -2.71 -0.91
CA GLY A 25 -2.47 -2.49 0.35
C GLY A 25 -3.86 -3.14 0.38
N GLU A 26 -4.65 -2.95 -0.67
CA GLU A 26 -5.97 -3.61 -0.81
C GLU A 26 -5.88 -5.13 -0.76
N LEU A 27 -4.93 -5.73 -1.49
CA LEU A 27 -4.72 -7.17 -1.47
C LEU A 27 -4.35 -7.67 -0.05
N ARG A 28 -3.54 -6.91 0.69
CA ARG A 28 -3.19 -7.22 2.08
C ARG A 28 -4.40 -7.15 3.01
N ARG A 29 -5.21 -6.10 2.90
CA ARG A 29 -6.46 -5.95 3.67
C ARG A 29 -7.47 -7.04 3.37
N ALA A 30 -7.51 -7.50 2.13
CA ALA A 30 -8.32 -8.64 1.69
C ALA A 30 -7.70 -10.01 2.04
N ALA A 31 -6.65 -10.03 2.87
CA ALA A 31 -5.95 -11.23 3.36
C ALA A 31 -5.34 -12.12 2.26
N PHE A 32 -5.02 -11.56 1.10
CA PHE A 32 -4.21 -12.26 0.10
C PHE A 32 -2.76 -12.37 0.58
N PRO A 33 -2.01 -13.41 0.13
CA PRO A 33 -0.63 -13.63 0.54
C PRO A 33 0.33 -12.65 -0.15
N VAL A 34 0.31 -11.39 0.28
CA VAL A 34 1.24 -10.35 -0.15
C VAL A 34 2.43 -10.31 0.83
N PRO A 35 3.68 -10.44 0.36
CA PRO A 35 4.86 -10.33 1.22
C PRO A 35 4.90 -9.01 2.00
N ASP A 36 5.61 -9.01 3.13
CA ASP A 36 5.84 -7.78 3.91
C ASP A 36 6.57 -6.74 3.06
N GLY A 37 6.17 -5.47 3.24
CA GLY A 37 6.70 -4.38 2.45
C GLY A 37 6.18 -3.02 2.87
N PHE A 38 6.75 -2.00 2.24
CA PHE A 38 6.41 -0.59 2.45
C PHE A 38 6.49 0.17 1.13
N VAL A 39 5.93 1.37 1.12
CA VAL A 39 6.03 2.32 -0.01
C VAL A 39 6.76 3.58 0.46
N ILE A 40 7.64 4.11 -0.39
CA ILE A 40 8.17 5.47 -0.25
C ILE A 40 7.18 6.39 -0.95
N THR A 41 6.57 7.31 -0.20
CA THR A 41 5.50 8.18 -0.72
C THR A 41 6.08 9.38 -1.49
N THR A 42 5.29 9.93 -2.40
CA THR A 42 5.58 11.20 -3.10
C THR A 42 5.03 12.41 -2.37
#